data_AF-A0A7Y4ZB57-F1
#
_entry.id   AF-A0A7Y4ZB57-F1
#
_cell.length_a   1.000
_cell.length_b   1.000
_cell.length_c   1.000
_cell.angle_alpha   90.00
_cell.angle_beta   90.00
_cell.angle_gamma   90.00
#
_symmetry.space_group_name_H-M   'P 1'
#
loop_
_entity.id
_entity.type
_entity.pdbx_description
1 polymer ?
#
loop_
_entity_poly.entity_id
_entity_poly.type
_entity_poly.pdbx_seq_one_letter_code
_entity_poly.pdbx_strand_id
1 'polypeptide(L)'
;MKRLFVGNLPSDATEETVTTLFSQYGTVRSVQLIADIFSGKCRGFGFIGMEGHEARAAIAGLDGNLYCGKPLKVKFEEVSTGRGGRR
;
A
#
# COMPACT_ATOMS: atom_id res chain seq x y z
N MET A 1 3.72 1.40 14.72
CA MET A 1 3.78 0.93 13.31
C MET A 1 2.55 1.45 12.60
N LYS A 2 2.70 2.03 11.41
CA LYS A 2 1.56 2.51 10.62
C LYS A 2 1.39 1.61 9.41
N ARG A 3 0.14 1.38 9.04
CA ARG A 3 -0.20 0.73 7.77
C ARG A 3 -0.46 1.82 6.74
N LEU A 4 -0.09 1.53 5.51
CA LEU A 4 -0.23 2.38 4.34
C LEU A 4 -1.15 1.64 3.38
N PHE A 5 -2.18 2.32 2.91
CA PHE A 5 -2.98 1.86 1.78
C PHE A 5 -2.28 2.27 0.49
N VAL A 6 -2.10 1.32 -0.43
CA VAL A 6 -1.60 1.56 -1.78
C VAL A 6 -2.66 1.09 -2.75
N GLY A 7 -3.15 1.97 -3.60
CA GLY A 7 -4.17 1.68 -4.59
C GLY A 7 -3.75 2.13 -5.99
N ASN A 8 -4.55 1.72 -6.97
CA ASN A 8 -4.32 1.99 -8.39
C ASN A 8 -3.02 1.38 -8.95
N LEU A 9 -2.56 0.30 -8.32
CA LEU A 9 -1.44 -0.51 -8.79
C LEU A 9 -1.80 -1.22 -10.11
N PRO A 10 -0.85 -1.35 -11.05
CA PRO A 10 -1.04 -2.12 -12.28
C PRO A 10 -1.20 -3.61 -11.97
N SER A 11 -1.68 -4.36 -12.96
CA SER A 11 -1.86 -5.82 -12.82
C SER A 11 -0.55 -6.57 -12.60
N ASP A 12 0.57 -6.01 -13.07
CA ASP A 12 1.94 -6.51 -12.88
C ASP A 12 2.54 -6.13 -11.52
N ALA A 13 1.87 -5.34 -10.68
CA ALA A 13 2.43 -4.96 -9.39
C ALA A 13 2.49 -6.17 -8.45
N THR A 14 3.71 -6.52 -8.05
CA THR A 14 3.98 -7.57 -7.07
C THR A 14 4.43 -7.00 -5.73
N GLU A 15 4.40 -7.85 -4.70
CA GLU A 15 4.84 -7.47 -3.34
C GLU A 15 6.31 -7.04 -3.35
N GLU A 16 7.15 -7.65 -4.18
CA GLU A 16 8.56 -7.29 -4.35
C GLU A 16 8.72 -5.88 -4.95
N THR A 17 7.93 -5.56 -5.98
CA THR A 17 7.97 -4.25 -6.64
C THR A 17 7.60 -3.15 -5.66
N VAL A 18 6.52 -3.38 -4.91
CA VAL A 18 6.03 -2.45 -3.89
C VAL A 18 7.04 -2.37 -2.73
N THR A 19 7.59 -3.49 -2.28
CA THR A 19 8.63 -3.49 -1.25
C THR A 19 9.82 -2.63 -1.68
N THR A 20 10.29 -2.79 -2.93
CA THR A 20 11.43 -2.05 -3.47
C THR A 20 11.15 -0.54 -3.55
N LEU A 21 9.97 -0.15 -4.04
CA LEU A 21 9.56 1.26 -4.13
C LEU A 21 9.52 1.93 -2.75
N PHE A 22 8.95 1.24 -1.77
CA PHE A 22 8.81 1.78 -0.41
C PHE A 22 10.12 1.69 0.38
N SER A 23 11.00 0.73 0.07
CA SER A 23 12.33 0.57 0.67
C SER A 23 13.23 1.79 0.47
N GLN A 24 12.99 2.59 -0.57
CA GLN A 24 13.70 3.84 -0.81
C GLN A 24 13.37 4.94 0.22
N TYR A 25 12.21 4.86 0.86
CA TYR A 25 11.74 5.82 1.86
C TYR A 25 11.87 5.28 3.29
N GLY A 26 11.97 3.96 3.47
CA GLY A 26 12.18 3.33 4.77
C GLY A 26 11.97 1.83 4.78
N THR A 27 12.01 1.21 5.96
CA THR A 27 11.99 -0.24 6.12
C THR A 27 10.58 -0.80 6.05
N VAL A 28 10.31 -1.59 5.01
CA VAL A 28 9.05 -2.32 4.85
C VAL A 28 9.03 -3.52 5.81
N ARG A 29 8.05 -3.55 6.71
CA ARG A 29 7.94 -4.58 7.75
C ARG A 29 6.89 -5.64 7.43
N SER A 30 5.89 -5.28 6.62
CA SER A 30 4.85 -6.18 6.16
C SER A 30 4.28 -5.65 4.85
N VAL A 31 4.01 -6.52 3.89
CA VAL A 31 3.29 -6.21 2.65
C VAL A 31 2.13 -7.18 2.55
N GLN A 32 1.00 -6.67 2.07
CA GLN A 32 -0.18 -7.47 1.83
C GLN A 32 -0.90 -6.90 0.60
N LEU A 33 -0.64 -7.49 -0.56
CA LEU A 33 -1.37 -7.12 -1.78
C LEU A 33 -2.71 -7.85 -1.86
N ILE A 34 -3.77 -7.12 -2.19
CA ILE A 34 -5.11 -7.67 -2.45
C ILE A 34 -5.38 -7.56 -3.94
N ALA A 35 -5.22 -8.68 -4.63
CA ALA A 35 -5.64 -8.84 -6.00
C ALA A 35 -7.01 -9.55 -6.04
N ASP A 36 -7.89 -9.15 -6.96
CA ASP A 36 -9.15 -9.85 -7.20
C ASP A 36 -8.88 -11.07 -8.07
N ILE A 37 -9.05 -12.25 -7.47
CA ILE A 37 -8.72 -13.55 -8.07
C ILE A 37 -9.87 -14.04 -8.98
N PHE A 38 -11.09 -13.51 -8.82
CA PHE A 38 -12.29 -14.02 -9.49
C PHE A 38 -12.58 -13.35 -10.84
N SER A 39 -12.26 -12.06 -11.01
CA SER A 39 -12.47 -11.36 -12.29
C SER A 39 -11.27 -11.44 -13.24
N GLY A 40 -10.13 -11.98 -12.80
CA GLY A 40 -8.86 -11.94 -13.55
C GLY A 40 -8.35 -10.51 -13.83
N LYS A 41 -8.93 -9.50 -13.15
CA LYS A 41 -8.56 -8.09 -13.27
C LYS A 41 -8.07 -7.62 -11.91
N CYS A 42 -6.78 -7.34 -11.82
CA CYS A 42 -6.17 -6.79 -10.63
C CYS A 42 -6.89 -5.51 -10.24
N ARG A 43 -7.62 -5.57 -9.13
CA ARG A 43 -8.24 -4.39 -8.52
C ARG A 43 -7.18 -3.41 -7.97
N GLY A 44 -5.92 -3.85 -7.92
CA GLY A 44 -4.75 -3.00 -7.92
C GLY A 44 -4.55 -2.27 -6.60
N PHE A 45 -4.78 -2.94 -5.46
CA PHE A 45 -4.54 -2.33 -4.16
C PHE A 45 -3.90 -3.29 -3.16
N GLY A 46 -3.33 -2.75 -2.10
CA GLY A 46 -2.69 -3.48 -1.03
C GLY A 46 -2.30 -2.60 0.14
N PHE A 47 -1.70 -3.22 1.14
CA PHE A 47 -1.35 -2.60 2.40
C PHE A 47 0.12 -2.84 2.73
N ILE A 48 0.78 -1.82 3.28
CA ILE A 48 2.20 -1.90 3.67
C ILE A 48 2.34 -1.43 5.11
N GLY A 49 3.01 -2.21 5.94
CA GLY A 49 3.40 -1.85 7.30
C GLY A 49 4.79 -1.23 7.33
N MET A 50 4.90 0.03 7.77
CA MET A 50 6.17 0.75 7.92
C MET A 50 6.19 1.58 9.22
N GLU A 51 7.32 2.23 9.52
CA GLU A 51 7.34 3.21 10.60
C GLU A 51 6.60 4.49 10.25
N GLY A 52 6.10 5.18 11.29
CA GLY A 52 5.22 6.32 11.09
C GLY A 52 5.88 7.55 10.47
N HIS A 53 7.22 7.64 10.53
CA HIS A 53 8.00 8.70 9.90
C HIS A 53 8.30 8.37 8.44
N GLU A 54 8.78 7.15 8.15
CA GLU A 54 9.01 6.61 6.80
C GLU A 54 7.74 6.62 5.95
N ALA A 55 6.62 6.20 6.55
CA ALA A 55 5.33 6.15 5.89
C ALA A 55 4.85 7.54 5.42
N ARG A 56 5.15 8.61 6.17
CA ARG A 56 4.84 9.99 5.75
C ARG A 56 5.66 10.40 4.52
N ALA A 57 6.94 10.08 4.53
CA ALA A 57 7.83 10.36 3.41
C ALA A 57 7.40 9.60 2.14
N ALA A 58 7.07 8.32 2.29
CA ALA A 58 6.59 7.49 1.18
C ALA A 58 5.28 8.03 0.58
N ILE A 59 4.29 8.41 1.40
CA ILE A 59 3.05 9.04 0.91
C ILE A 59 3.37 10.32 0.12
N ALA A 60 4.20 11.21 0.68
CA ALA A 60 4.50 12.49 0.05
C ALA A 60 5.21 12.35 -1.31
N GLY A 61 5.99 11.28 -1.52
CA GLY A 61 6.72 11.03 -2.77
C GLY A 61 6.01 10.10 -3.75
N LEU A 62 5.19 9.15 -3.27
CA LEU A 62 4.55 8.13 -4.11
C LEU A 62 3.07 8.38 -4.37
N ASP A 63 2.36 9.13 -3.51
CA ASP A 63 0.95 9.47 -3.76
C ASP A 63 0.84 10.41 -4.97
N GLY A 64 0.02 10.02 -5.94
CA GLY A 64 -0.14 10.74 -7.21
C GLY A 64 0.95 10.45 -8.24
N ASN A 65 1.97 9.65 -7.92
CA ASN A 65 3.03 9.34 -8.88
C ASN A 65 2.52 8.44 -10.01
N LEU A 66 2.89 8.74 -11.27
CA LEU A 66 2.46 7.97 -12.44
C LEU A 66 3.28 6.69 -12.55
N TYR A 67 2.65 5.55 -12.27
CA TYR A 67 3.26 4.23 -12.40
C TYR A 67 2.50 3.42 -13.46
N CYS A 68 3.20 2.99 -14.51
CA CYS A 68 2.60 2.30 -15.67
C CYS A 68 1.38 3.02 -16.28
N GLY A 69 1.42 4.35 -16.35
CA GLY A 69 0.35 5.18 -16.91
C GLY A 69 -0.86 5.38 -15.99
N LYS A 70 -0.78 4.96 -14.72
CA LYS A 70 -1.82 5.18 -13.70
C LYS A 70 -1.25 5.91 -12.49
N PRO A 71 -1.95 6.91 -11.92
CA PRO A 71 -1.48 7.58 -10.71
C PRO A 71 -1.64 6.64 -9.50
N LEU A 72 -0.55 6.31 -8.82
CA LEU A 72 -0.57 5.56 -7.58
C LEU A 72 -1.30 6.35 -6.50
N LYS A 73 -2.03 5.64 -5.65
CA LYS A 73 -2.76 6.24 -4.53
C LYS A 73 -2.19 5.69 -3.24
N VAL A 74 -1.43 6.51 -2.51
CA VAL A 74 -0.74 6.09 -1.28
C VAL A 74 -1.28 6.90 -0.13
N LYS A 75 -1.86 6.24 0.87
CA LYS A 75 -2.47 6.92 2.03
C LYS A 75 -2.16 6.19 3.31
N PHE A 76 -2.32 6.88 4.43
CA PHE A 76 -2.37 6.19 5.72
C PHE A 76 -3.58 5.27 5.74
N GLU A 77 -3.35 4.03 6.12
CA GLU A 77 -4.44 3.13 6.46
C GLU A 77 -5.10 3.66 7.72
N GLU A 78 -6.37 4.04 7.62
CA GLU A 78 -7.22 4.17 8.81
C GLU A 78 -7.47 2.78 9.35
N VAL A 79 -6.59 2.35 10.26
CA VAL A 79 -6.90 1.22 11.11
C VAL A 79 -8.10 1.65 11.94
N SER A 80 -9.29 1.20 11.54
CA SER A 80 -10.46 1.21 12.41
C SER A 80 -10.11 0.37 13.63
N THR A 81 -9.49 1.03 14.61
CA THR A 81 -9.36 0.52 15.97
C THR A 81 -10.77 0.45 16.50
N GLY A 82 -11.41 -0.69 16.25
CA GLY A 82 -12.77 -1.00 16.62
C GLY A 82 -13.04 -2.47 16.32
N ARG A 83 -12.28 -3.39 16.91
CA ARG A 83 -12.81 -4.19 18.02
C ARG A 83 -13.83 -3.41 18.89
N GLY A 84 -15.01 -3.17 18.34
CA GLY A 84 -16.22 -2.95 19.12
C GLY A 84 -16.87 -4.31 19.37
N GLY A 85 -16.62 -4.87 20.56
CA GLY A 85 -17.49 -5.88 21.18
C GLY A 85 -17.40 -7.32 20.64
N ARG A 86 -16.41 -8.08 21.12
CA ARG A 86 -16.72 -9.46 21.55
C ARG A 86 -17.29 -9.35 22.96
N ARG A 87 -18.61 -9.45 23.11
CA ARG A 87 -19.30 -10.01 24.27
C ARG A 87 -20.76 -10.28 23.89
#